data_AF-A0A2P4X230-F1
#
_entry.id   AF-A0A2P4X230-F1
#
_cell.length_a   1.000
_cell.length_b   1.000
_cell.length_c   1.000
_cell.angle_alpha   90.00
_cell.angle_beta   90.00
_cell.angle_gamma   90.00
#
_symmetry.space_group_name_H-M   'P 1'
#
loop_
_entity.id
_entity.type
_entity.pdbx_description
1 polymer ?
#
loop_
_entity_poly.entity_id
_entity_poly.type
_entity_poly.pdbx_seq_one_letter_code
_entity_poly.pdbx_strand_id
1 'polypeptide(L)'
;MRVMAQRGPDIPFVLFSYGIFLYITQEEDTTLVEEMILRGKIVDPTLVKYKVAFLGFFRQAVLQNLNSAETHINYAACVQWLYEQYDEATDHYLIALSLAPQRKGTMEIFQNMLDRRRRIERAKLTPRSRKALTKLEDSGVDEQFDAFARFRRWQSKQAEDDDLVRRLALEAEEDFANRTKAARKIQARYRRRNAMRKVTRLRLEYKLAAAKAEEVQQKALYDRITMAFEEILSSSSKQKKKGDVATVLSLPVAQLDAIFIALKMDFTEAQLNTVSSKFRKDHPKFKQVNVMDICRFVEAQPLLQERLPTIFTSATSKTS
;
A
#
# COMPACT_ATOMS: atom_id res chain seq x y z
N MET A 1 63.83 -16.12 -43.43
CA MET A 1 63.35 -17.52 -43.44
C MET A 1 61.84 -17.50 -43.62
N ARG A 2 61.28 -18.26 -44.58
CA ARG A 2 59.81 -18.40 -44.71
C ARG A 2 59.33 -19.43 -43.69
N VAL A 3 58.54 -19.00 -42.71
CA VAL A 3 57.99 -19.83 -41.63
C VAL A 3 56.91 -20.78 -42.20
N MET A 4 56.61 -21.89 -41.52
CA MET A 4 55.56 -22.87 -41.89
C MET A 4 54.21 -22.21 -42.27
N ALA A 5 53.88 -21.03 -41.74
CA ALA A 5 52.69 -20.24 -42.08
C ALA A 5 52.60 -19.78 -43.56
N GLN A 6 53.71 -19.83 -44.31
CA GLN A 6 53.77 -19.48 -45.74
C GLN A 6 53.79 -20.70 -46.67
N ARG A 7 53.70 -21.92 -46.13
CA ARG A 7 53.67 -23.16 -46.90
C ARG A 7 52.29 -23.82 -46.80
N GLY A 8 51.55 -23.83 -47.91
CA GLY A 8 50.27 -24.52 -48.03
C GLY A 8 49.19 -23.67 -48.68
N PRO A 9 48.06 -24.28 -49.11
CA PRO A 9 46.91 -23.54 -49.61
C PRO A 9 46.26 -22.72 -48.48
N ASP A 10 45.81 -21.51 -48.82
CA ASP A 10 45.12 -20.62 -47.89
C ASP A 10 43.71 -21.14 -47.63
N ILE A 11 43.55 -21.91 -46.54
CA ILE A 11 42.25 -22.40 -46.07
C ILE A 11 41.73 -21.40 -45.02
N PRO A 12 40.69 -20.60 -45.33
CA PRO A 12 40.23 -19.51 -44.47
C PRO A 12 39.92 -19.96 -43.04
N PHE A 13 39.27 -21.12 -42.90
CA PHE A 13 38.92 -21.66 -41.59
C PHE A 13 40.14 -21.85 -40.69
N VAL A 14 41.21 -22.45 -41.22
CA VAL A 14 42.45 -22.71 -40.48
C VAL A 14 43.17 -21.40 -40.19
N LEU A 15 43.24 -20.49 -41.17
CA LEU A 15 43.87 -19.18 -41.01
C LEU A 15 43.20 -18.36 -39.91
N PHE A 16 41.87 -18.32 -39.88
CA PHE A 16 41.11 -17.62 -38.85
C PHE A 16 41.26 -18.26 -37.47
N SER A 17 41.04 -19.57 -37.34
CA SER A 17 41.14 -20.26 -36.05
C SER A 17 42.55 -20.19 -35.46
N TYR A 18 43.58 -20.43 -36.28
CA TYR A 18 44.97 -20.39 -35.81
C TYR A 18 45.43 -18.96 -35.54
N GLY A 19 45.05 -17.98 -36.36
CA GLY A 19 45.35 -16.57 -36.10
C GLY A 19 44.72 -16.08 -34.79
N ILE A 20 43.47 -16.44 -34.53
CA ILE A 20 42.79 -16.12 -33.26
C ILE A 20 43.46 -16.84 -32.08
N PHE A 21 43.84 -18.11 -32.24
CA PHE A 21 44.57 -18.86 -31.22
C PHE A 21 45.88 -18.15 -30.84
N LEU A 22 46.73 -17.84 -31.83
CA LEU A 22 48.01 -17.15 -31.63
C LEU A 22 47.83 -15.79 -30.96
N TYR A 23 46.79 -15.05 -31.34
CA TYR A 23 46.49 -13.76 -30.77
C TYR A 23 46.14 -13.83 -29.27
N ILE A 24 45.41 -14.87 -28.87
CA ILE A 24 44.92 -15.02 -27.49
C ILE A 24 45.99 -15.64 -26.59
N THR A 25 46.79 -16.57 -27.12
CA THR A 25 47.92 -17.14 -26.39
C THR A 25 49.09 -16.16 -26.30
N GLN A 26 49.08 -15.10 -27.11
CA GLN A 26 50.17 -14.12 -27.22
C GLN A 26 51.52 -14.77 -27.58
N GLU A 27 51.49 -15.91 -28.28
CA GLU A 27 52.69 -16.67 -28.67
C GLU A 27 53.47 -16.01 -29.82
N GLU A 28 52.78 -15.21 -30.64
CA GLU A 28 53.33 -14.62 -31.86
C GLU A 28 52.92 -13.14 -32.03
N ASP A 29 53.63 -12.44 -32.91
CA ASP A 29 53.38 -11.02 -33.20
C ASP A 29 52.00 -10.78 -33.83
N THR A 30 51.37 -9.67 -33.43
CA THR A 30 50.05 -9.24 -33.97
C THR A 30 50.07 -8.98 -35.48
N THR A 31 51.24 -8.70 -36.06
CA THR A 31 51.43 -8.51 -37.50
C THR A 31 51.24 -9.81 -38.28
N LEU A 32 51.73 -10.93 -37.75
CA LEU A 32 51.53 -12.25 -38.34
C LEU A 32 50.05 -12.65 -38.29
N VAL A 33 49.39 -12.39 -37.15
CA VAL A 33 47.95 -12.58 -37.01
C VAL A 33 47.21 -11.78 -38.07
N GLU A 34 47.52 -10.50 -38.23
CA GLU A 34 46.89 -9.64 -39.23
C GLU A 34 47.09 -10.16 -40.65
N GLU A 35 48.30 -10.58 -41.01
CA GLU A 35 48.59 -11.19 -42.33
C GLU A 35 47.74 -12.43 -42.58
N MET A 36 47.61 -13.32 -41.60
CA MET A 36 46.81 -14.54 -41.70
C MET A 36 45.32 -14.24 -41.87
N ILE A 37 44.77 -13.31 -41.09
CA ILE A 37 43.38 -12.89 -41.19
C ILE A 37 43.12 -12.24 -42.56
N LEU A 38 44.02 -11.39 -43.04
CA LEU A 38 43.89 -10.76 -44.36
C LEU A 38 43.88 -11.80 -45.49
N ARG A 39 44.81 -12.76 -45.47
CA ARG A 39 44.83 -13.88 -46.43
C ARG A 39 43.54 -14.68 -46.40
N GLY A 40 43.03 -14.99 -45.21
CA GLY A 40 41.74 -15.66 -45.05
C GLY A 40 40.58 -14.86 -45.65
N LYS A 41 40.52 -13.54 -45.40
CA LYS A 41 39.47 -12.64 -45.93
C LYS A 41 39.56 -12.47 -47.45
N ILE A 42 40.75 -12.55 -48.06
CA ILE A 42 40.90 -12.52 -49.52
C ILE A 42 40.22 -13.75 -50.15
N VAL A 43 40.34 -14.91 -49.51
CA VAL A 43 39.78 -16.18 -50.02
C VAL A 43 38.31 -16.37 -49.66
N ASP A 44 37.86 -15.96 -48.46
CA ASP A 44 36.44 -15.96 -48.05
C ASP A 44 36.06 -14.61 -47.39
N PRO A 45 35.74 -13.58 -48.19
CA PRO A 45 35.41 -12.25 -47.67
C PRO A 45 34.09 -12.22 -46.90
N THR A 46 33.18 -13.15 -47.22
CA THR A 46 31.85 -13.28 -46.62
C THR A 46 31.84 -14.10 -45.34
N LEU A 47 32.95 -14.75 -45.00
CA LEU A 47 33.12 -15.60 -43.82
C LEU A 47 32.07 -16.72 -43.73
N VAL A 48 31.55 -17.25 -44.85
CA VAL A 48 30.35 -18.12 -44.84
C VAL A 48 30.55 -19.34 -43.94
N LYS A 49 31.70 -20.01 -44.10
CA LYS A 49 32.01 -21.23 -43.32
C LYS A 49 32.37 -20.89 -41.88
N TYR A 50 33.11 -19.79 -41.67
CA TYR A 50 33.54 -19.41 -40.33
C TYR A 50 32.41 -18.83 -39.48
N LYS A 51 31.41 -18.20 -40.10
CA LYS A 51 30.22 -17.65 -39.42
C LYS A 51 29.47 -18.74 -38.64
N VAL A 52 29.35 -19.94 -39.21
CA VAL A 52 28.73 -21.08 -38.51
C VAL A 52 29.55 -21.47 -37.28
N ALA A 53 30.87 -21.51 -37.38
CA ALA A 53 31.75 -21.80 -36.25
C ALA A 53 31.73 -20.69 -35.19
N PHE A 54 31.70 -19.42 -35.61
CA PHE A 54 31.55 -18.27 -34.72
C PHE A 54 30.26 -18.38 -33.89
N LEU A 55 29.12 -18.64 -34.54
CA LEU A 55 27.84 -18.77 -33.86
C LEU A 55 27.76 -20.03 -32.99
N GLY A 56 28.20 -21.17 -33.53
CA GLY A 56 28.06 -22.48 -32.87
C GLY A 56 29.02 -22.70 -31.70
N PHE A 57 30.23 -22.15 -31.75
CA PHE A 57 31.24 -22.35 -30.71
C PHE A 57 31.44 -21.12 -29.84
N PHE A 58 31.75 -19.96 -30.42
CA PHE A 58 32.14 -18.79 -29.64
C PHE A 58 30.93 -18.11 -28.97
N ARG A 59 29.87 -17.85 -29.74
CA ARG A 59 28.65 -17.24 -29.18
C ARG A 59 27.96 -18.18 -28.20
N GLN A 60 27.84 -19.46 -28.56
CA GLN A 60 27.27 -20.47 -27.67
C GLN A 60 28.06 -20.63 -26.38
N ALA A 61 29.40 -20.59 -26.44
CA ALA A 61 30.25 -20.69 -25.25
C ALA A 61 30.05 -19.51 -24.28
N VAL A 62 29.86 -18.29 -24.80
CA VAL A 62 29.52 -17.13 -23.96
C VAL A 62 28.16 -17.33 -23.29
N LEU A 63 27.17 -17.86 -24.00
CA LEU A 63 25.84 -18.11 -23.41
C LEU A 63 25.85 -19.23 -22.37
N GLN A 64 26.65 -20.28 -22.57
CA GLN A 64 26.76 -21.40 -21.64
C GLN A 64 27.60 -21.07 -20.42
N ASN A 65 28.66 -20.27 -20.60
CA ASN A 65 29.64 -19.93 -19.57
C ASN A 65 29.79 -18.40 -19.48
N LEU A 66 28.75 -17.73 -18.98
CA LEU A 66 28.70 -16.27 -18.79
C LEU A 66 29.77 -15.73 -17.82
N ASN A 67 30.25 -16.59 -16.91
CA ASN A 67 31.22 -16.19 -15.88
C ASN A 67 32.67 -16.56 -16.25
N SER A 68 32.94 -16.98 -17.49
CA SER A 68 34.29 -17.33 -17.93
C SER A 68 34.94 -16.17 -18.68
N ALA A 69 36.05 -15.65 -18.16
CA ALA A 69 36.83 -14.62 -18.87
C ALA A 69 37.38 -15.13 -20.21
N GLU A 70 37.72 -16.42 -20.30
CA GLU A 70 38.24 -17.05 -21.53
C GLU A 70 37.24 -17.00 -22.68
N THR A 71 35.98 -17.31 -22.42
CA THR A 71 34.94 -17.31 -23.46
C THR A 71 34.72 -15.90 -23.99
N HIS A 72 34.73 -14.89 -23.10
CA HIS A 72 34.62 -13.49 -23.48
C HIS A 72 35.82 -12.98 -24.29
N ILE A 73 37.05 -13.33 -23.93
CA ILE A 73 38.26 -12.95 -24.69
C ILE A 73 38.23 -13.61 -26.08
N ASN A 74 37.92 -14.90 -26.15
CA ASN A 74 37.83 -15.64 -27.42
C ASN A 74 36.75 -15.05 -28.34
N TYR A 75 35.60 -14.69 -27.78
CA TYR A 75 34.52 -14.04 -28.51
C TYR A 75 34.94 -12.65 -29.00
N ALA A 76 35.47 -11.81 -28.11
CA ALA A 76 35.93 -10.46 -28.45
C ALA A 76 37.00 -10.47 -29.54
N ALA A 77 37.94 -11.42 -29.48
CA ALA A 77 38.98 -11.61 -30.49
C ALA A 77 38.38 -11.94 -31.87
N CYS A 78 37.39 -12.82 -31.94
CA CYS A 78 36.68 -13.11 -33.19
C CYS A 78 35.97 -11.87 -33.74
N VAL A 79 35.24 -11.15 -32.87
CA VAL A 79 34.45 -9.97 -33.23
C VAL A 79 35.34 -8.86 -33.79
N GLN A 80 36.48 -8.57 -33.17
CA GLN A 80 37.39 -7.52 -33.65
C GLN A 80 38.11 -7.88 -34.97
N TRP A 81 38.54 -9.14 -35.14
CA TRP A 81 39.44 -9.50 -36.24
C TRP A 81 38.64 -9.82 -37.50
N LEU A 82 37.52 -10.52 -37.32
CA LEU A 82 36.71 -11.00 -38.45
C LEU A 82 35.66 -9.98 -38.85
N TYR A 83 34.95 -9.40 -37.88
CA TYR A 83 33.82 -8.51 -38.13
C TYR A 83 34.13 -7.02 -37.94
N GLU A 84 35.29 -6.68 -37.37
CA GLU A 84 35.73 -5.29 -37.14
C GLU A 84 34.75 -4.47 -36.28
N GLN A 85 33.97 -5.17 -35.44
CA GLN A 85 33.00 -4.59 -34.52
C GLN A 85 33.68 -4.27 -33.18
N TYR A 86 34.44 -3.17 -33.15
CA TYR A 86 35.25 -2.81 -32.00
C TYR A 86 34.45 -2.42 -30.74
N ASP A 87 33.24 -1.90 -30.90
CA ASP A 87 32.40 -1.53 -29.76
C ASP A 87 31.91 -2.77 -29.01
N GLU A 88 31.37 -3.76 -29.71
CA GLU A 88 30.97 -5.05 -29.12
C GLU A 88 32.18 -5.80 -28.53
N ALA A 89 33.33 -5.78 -29.22
CA ALA A 89 34.56 -6.36 -28.68
C ALA A 89 35.02 -5.65 -27.40
N THR A 90 34.86 -4.33 -27.31
CA THR A 90 35.19 -3.54 -26.10
C THR A 90 34.41 -4.09 -24.90
N ASP A 91 33.10 -4.23 -25.04
CA ASP A 91 32.23 -4.65 -23.93
C ASP A 91 32.64 -6.01 -23.39
N HIS A 92 32.97 -6.96 -24.29
CA HIS A 92 33.43 -8.28 -23.88
C HIS A 92 34.83 -8.29 -23.27
N TYR A 93 35.76 -7.43 -23.70
CA TYR A 93 37.05 -7.27 -23.02
C TYR A 93 36.89 -6.68 -21.62
N LEU A 94 35.99 -5.71 -21.44
CA LEU A 94 35.69 -5.13 -20.13
C LEU A 94 35.09 -6.17 -19.18
N ILE A 95 34.16 -7.00 -19.67
CA ILE A 95 33.61 -8.13 -18.91
C ILE A 95 34.71 -9.14 -18.56
N ALA A 96 35.58 -9.50 -19.50
CA ALA A 96 36.67 -10.43 -19.22
C ALA A 96 37.63 -9.90 -18.13
N LEU A 97 37.95 -8.61 -18.17
CA LEU A 97 38.78 -7.94 -17.17
C LEU A 97 38.11 -7.88 -15.80
N SER A 98 36.78 -7.73 -15.74
CA SER A 98 36.05 -7.73 -14.48
C SER A 98 35.96 -9.13 -13.85
N LEU A 99 35.82 -10.16 -14.68
CA LEU A 99 35.77 -11.57 -14.24
C LEU A 99 37.13 -12.09 -13.80
N ALA A 100 38.22 -11.75 -14.50
CA ALA A 100 39.58 -12.20 -14.18
C ALA A 100 40.63 -11.09 -14.30
N PRO A 101 40.67 -10.12 -13.36
CA PRO A 101 41.59 -8.98 -13.42
C PRO A 101 43.07 -9.39 -13.37
N GLN A 102 43.37 -10.52 -12.73
CA GLN A 102 44.73 -11.03 -12.55
C GLN A 102 45.25 -11.83 -13.75
N ARG A 103 44.40 -12.10 -14.74
CA ARG A 103 44.81 -12.87 -15.91
C ARG A 103 45.79 -12.04 -16.75
N LYS A 104 47.03 -12.52 -16.80
CA LYS A 104 48.10 -11.98 -17.65
C LYS A 104 47.65 -11.90 -19.11
N GLY A 105 48.08 -10.85 -19.81
CA GLY A 105 47.80 -10.66 -21.23
C GLY A 105 46.44 -10.05 -21.57
N THR A 106 45.40 -10.18 -20.72
CA THR A 106 44.06 -9.67 -21.05
C THR A 106 44.04 -8.17 -21.33
N MET A 107 44.73 -7.38 -20.49
CA MET A 107 44.83 -5.93 -20.66
C MET A 107 45.64 -5.57 -21.92
N GLU A 108 46.71 -6.31 -22.21
CA GLU A 108 47.54 -6.09 -23.40
C GLU A 108 46.77 -6.42 -24.69
N ILE A 109 46.00 -7.51 -24.69
CA ILE A 109 45.09 -7.89 -25.78
C ILE A 109 44.06 -6.79 -26.00
N PHE A 110 43.46 -6.25 -24.93
CA PHE A 110 42.50 -5.15 -25.04
C PHE A 110 43.16 -3.87 -25.57
N GLN A 111 44.36 -3.52 -25.11
CA GLN A 111 45.11 -2.38 -25.62
C GLN A 111 45.47 -2.56 -27.10
N ASN A 112 45.90 -3.75 -27.51
CA ASN A 112 46.19 -4.09 -28.90
C ASN A 112 44.96 -3.90 -29.81
N MET A 113 43.76 -4.26 -29.32
CA MET A 113 42.51 -4.00 -30.04
C MET A 113 42.28 -2.50 -30.25
N LEU A 114 42.44 -1.70 -29.18
CA LEU A 114 42.23 -0.25 -29.23
C LEU A 114 43.26 0.44 -30.14
N ASP A 115 44.51 0.01 -30.10
CA ASP A 115 45.56 0.55 -30.98
C ASP A 115 45.31 0.17 -32.44
N ARG A 116 44.79 -1.02 -32.71
CA ARG A 116 44.33 -1.39 -34.06
C ARG A 116 43.17 -0.51 -34.51
N ARG A 117 42.14 -0.33 -33.68
CA ARG A 117 41.03 0.59 -33.95
C ARG A 117 41.54 2.01 -34.24
N ARG A 118 42.46 2.52 -33.42
CA ARG A 118 43.11 3.83 -33.57
C ARG A 118 43.81 3.95 -34.93
N ARG A 119 44.58 2.94 -35.33
CA ARG A 119 45.26 2.91 -36.64
C ARG A 119 44.27 2.99 -37.80
N ILE A 120 43.17 2.23 -37.72
CA ILE A 120 42.13 2.23 -38.76
C ILE A 120 41.39 3.56 -38.83
N GLU A 121 41.01 4.13 -37.68
CA GLU A 121 40.36 5.44 -37.62
C GLU A 121 41.30 6.54 -38.14
N ARG A 122 42.58 6.54 -37.74
CA ARG A 122 43.60 7.46 -38.26
C ARG A 122 43.80 7.35 -39.77
N ALA A 123 43.74 6.13 -40.33
CA ALA A 123 43.87 5.93 -41.77
C ALA A 123 42.72 6.61 -42.55
N LYS A 124 41.50 6.61 -42.00
CA LYS A 124 40.31 7.25 -42.58
C LYS A 124 40.34 8.79 -42.51
N LEU A 125 41.12 9.36 -41.58
CA LEU A 125 41.20 10.80 -41.38
C LEU A 125 42.03 11.51 -42.47
N THR A 126 41.67 12.77 -42.77
CA THR A 126 42.47 13.67 -43.61
C THR A 126 43.80 14.07 -42.93
N PRO A 127 44.83 14.50 -43.67
CA PRO A 127 46.10 14.94 -43.07
C PRO A 127 45.96 16.06 -42.03
N ARG A 128 45.00 16.99 -42.21
CA ARG A 128 44.73 18.08 -41.26
C ARG A 128 44.10 17.57 -39.98
N SER A 129 43.12 16.67 -40.08
CA SER A 129 42.47 16.06 -38.91
C SER A 129 43.42 15.12 -38.15
N ARG A 130 44.33 14.42 -38.83
CA ARG A 130 45.38 13.61 -38.18
C ARG A 130 46.29 14.47 -37.29
N LYS A 131 46.74 15.64 -37.80
CA LYS A 131 47.55 16.59 -37.02
C LYS A 131 46.81 17.15 -35.81
N ALA A 132 45.49 17.35 -35.91
CA ALA A 132 44.67 17.80 -34.80
C ALA A 132 44.53 16.70 -33.72
N LEU A 133 44.31 15.46 -34.15
CA LEU A 133 44.21 14.31 -33.25
C LEU A 133 45.52 14.07 -32.48
N THR A 134 46.68 14.10 -33.16
CA THR A 134 47.97 13.99 -32.46
C THR A 134 48.19 15.08 -31.41
N LYS A 135 47.73 16.32 -31.66
CA LYS A 135 47.83 17.39 -30.66
C LYS A 135 46.94 17.13 -29.42
N LEU A 136 45.78 16.52 -29.61
CA LEU A 136 44.88 16.13 -28.52
C LEU A 136 45.47 14.96 -27.71
N GLU A 137 46.09 14.00 -28.39
CA GLU A 137 46.78 12.87 -27.76
C GLU A 137 48.01 13.35 -26.97
N ASP A 138 48.83 14.24 -27.54
CA ASP A 138 50.01 14.81 -26.87
C ASP A 138 49.63 15.63 -25.61
N SER A 139 48.42 16.20 -25.59
CA SER A 139 47.88 16.88 -24.40
C SER A 139 47.38 15.92 -23.31
N GLY A 140 47.41 14.60 -23.54
CA GLY A 140 46.94 13.59 -22.58
C GLY A 140 45.42 13.58 -22.38
N VAL A 141 44.67 14.20 -23.30
CA VAL A 141 43.21 14.36 -23.19
C VAL A 141 42.46 13.18 -23.81
N ASP A 142 43.10 12.43 -24.72
CA ASP A 142 42.47 11.37 -25.48
C ASP A 142 42.52 10.00 -24.77
N GLU A 143 41.70 9.85 -23.72
CA GLU A 143 41.48 8.58 -23.00
C GLU A 143 40.67 7.56 -23.84
N GLN A 144 40.30 7.87 -25.08
CA GLN A 144 39.43 7.02 -25.91
C GLN A 144 40.07 5.68 -26.27
N PHE A 145 41.40 5.64 -26.43
CA PHE A 145 42.15 4.45 -26.85
C PHE A 145 43.06 3.89 -25.75
N ASP A 146 42.81 4.26 -24.50
CA ASP A 146 43.48 3.69 -23.33
C ASP A 146 42.58 2.63 -22.69
N ALA A 147 43.03 1.38 -22.73
CA ALA A 147 42.33 0.24 -22.15
C ALA A 147 42.10 0.42 -20.65
N PHE A 148 43.08 0.94 -19.92
CA PHE A 148 42.99 1.13 -18.49
C PHE A 148 42.00 2.25 -18.13
N ALA A 149 42.06 3.39 -18.85
CA ALA A 149 41.09 4.47 -18.66
C ALA A 149 39.65 4.02 -18.95
N ARG A 150 39.43 3.28 -20.05
CA ARG A 150 38.11 2.72 -20.38
C ARG A 150 37.63 1.73 -19.33
N PHE A 151 38.51 0.87 -18.82
CA PHE A 151 38.16 -0.06 -17.75
C PHE A 151 37.78 0.67 -16.45
N ARG A 152 38.53 1.70 -16.03
CA ARG A 152 38.19 2.49 -14.84
C ARG A 152 36.84 3.21 -14.98
N ARG A 153 36.57 3.82 -16.13
CA ARG A 153 35.28 4.47 -16.42
C ARG A 153 34.12 3.47 -16.42
N TRP A 154 34.37 2.26 -16.95
CA TRP A 154 33.40 1.20 -16.89
C TRP A 154 33.12 0.76 -15.45
N GLN A 155 34.15 0.57 -14.64
CA GLN A 155 34.00 0.24 -13.22
C GLN A 155 33.26 1.32 -12.43
N SER A 156 33.57 2.60 -12.64
CA SER A 156 32.87 3.70 -11.98
C SER A 156 31.40 3.73 -12.35
N LYS A 157 31.09 3.53 -13.63
CA LYS A 157 29.70 3.44 -14.11
C LYS A 157 28.95 2.26 -13.49
N GLN A 158 29.58 1.08 -13.39
CA GLN A 158 28.95 -0.07 -12.74
C GLN A 158 28.64 0.21 -11.27
N ALA A 159 29.56 0.87 -10.54
CA ALA A 159 29.32 1.27 -9.16
C ALA A 159 28.17 2.29 -9.02
N GLU A 160 28.10 3.26 -9.93
CA GLU A 160 27.00 4.24 -9.98
C GLU A 160 25.65 3.57 -10.27
N ASP A 161 25.61 2.64 -11.22
CA ASP A 161 24.41 1.88 -11.59
C ASP A 161 23.93 1.01 -10.41
N ASP A 162 24.85 0.32 -9.72
CA ASP A 162 24.56 -0.48 -8.51
C ASP A 162 24.01 0.39 -7.37
N ASP A 163 24.61 1.56 -7.14
CA ASP A 163 24.15 2.51 -6.13
C ASP A 163 22.77 3.08 -6.47
N LEU A 164 22.50 3.35 -7.75
CA LEU A 164 21.18 3.78 -8.21
C LEU A 164 20.13 2.70 -7.96
N VAL A 165 20.42 1.43 -8.27
CA VAL A 165 19.52 0.30 -8.00
C VAL A 165 19.23 0.17 -6.50
N ARG A 166 20.25 0.32 -5.64
CA ARG A 166 20.06 0.30 -4.18
C ARG A 166 19.19 1.45 -3.69
N ARG A 167 19.39 2.67 -4.21
CA ARG A 167 18.57 3.85 -3.85
C ARG A 167 17.10 3.63 -4.23
N LEU A 168 16.85 3.16 -5.45
CA LEU A 168 15.49 2.87 -5.91
C LEU A 168 14.81 1.78 -5.06
N ALA A 169 15.55 0.76 -4.63
CA ALA A 169 15.03 -0.28 -3.74
C ALA A 169 14.65 0.29 -2.36
N LEU A 170 15.51 1.14 -1.78
CA LEU A 170 15.23 1.81 -0.51
C LEU A 170 14.01 2.74 -0.60
N GLU A 171 13.93 3.55 -1.65
CA GLU A 171 12.77 4.43 -1.89
C GLU A 171 11.48 3.62 -2.02
N ALA A 172 11.51 2.49 -2.73
CA ALA A 172 10.36 1.60 -2.88
C ALA A 172 9.91 0.98 -1.53
N GLU A 173 10.87 0.60 -0.68
CA GLU A 173 10.59 0.09 0.67
C GLU A 173 9.98 1.18 1.58
N GLU A 174 10.50 2.40 1.54
CA GLU A 174 9.96 3.54 2.28
C GLU A 174 8.54 3.88 1.83
N ASP A 175 8.29 3.89 0.53
CA ASP A 175 6.97 4.10 -0.06
C ASP A 175 5.97 3.03 0.40
N PHE A 176 6.40 1.76 0.41
CA PHE A 176 5.58 0.66 0.91
C PHE A 176 5.28 0.81 2.41
N ALA A 177 6.27 1.16 3.22
CA ALA A 177 6.10 1.43 4.65
C ALA A 177 5.13 2.61 4.89
N ASN A 178 5.22 3.67 4.10
CA ASN A 178 4.33 4.82 4.17
C ASN A 178 2.89 4.46 3.81
N ARG A 179 2.68 3.68 2.74
CA ARG A 179 1.36 3.18 2.32
C ARG A 179 0.74 2.28 3.38
N THR A 180 1.50 1.35 3.94
CA THR A 180 1.00 0.45 5.00
C THR A 180 0.67 1.22 6.28
N LYS A 181 1.49 2.20 6.68
CA LYS A 181 1.20 3.09 7.81
C LYS A 181 -0.06 3.92 7.59
N ALA A 182 -0.26 4.46 6.38
CA ALA A 182 -1.47 5.18 6.01
C ALA A 182 -2.71 4.28 6.06
N ALA A 183 -2.63 3.07 5.50
CA ALA A 183 -3.70 2.08 5.54
C ALA A 183 -4.09 1.71 6.99
N ARG A 184 -3.11 1.48 7.86
CA ARG A 184 -3.34 1.23 9.30
C ARG A 184 -4.06 2.40 9.98
N LYS A 185 -3.67 3.65 9.68
CA LYS A 185 -4.35 4.85 10.20
C LYS A 185 -5.82 4.93 9.74
N ILE A 186 -6.09 4.65 8.46
CA ILE A 186 -7.45 4.63 7.92
C ILE A 186 -8.29 3.55 8.60
N GLN A 187 -7.77 2.32 8.70
CA GLN A 187 -8.44 1.21 9.38
C GLN A 187 -8.73 1.54 10.86
N ALA A 188 -7.79 2.14 11.58
CA ALA A 188 -7.98 2.55 12.97
C ALA A 188 -9.10 3.61 13.10
N ARG A 189 -9.13 4.62 12.20
CA ARG A 189 -10.20 5.63 12.16
C ARG A 189 -11.56 5.00 11.88
N TYR A 190 -11.63 4.08 10.93
CA TYR A 190 -12.85 3.35 10.58
C TYR A 190 -13.38 2.54 11.78
N ARG A 191 -12.51 1.77 12.44
CA ARG A 191 -12.86 0.99 13.64
C ARG A 191 -13.38 1.88 14.77
N ARG A 192 -12.70 3.01 15.04
CA ARG A 192 -13.15 4.00 16.05
C ARG A 192 -14.52 4.58 15.70
N ARG A 193 -14.75 4.96 14.43
CA ARG A 193 -16.03 5.51 13.99
C ARG A 193 -17.17 4.50 14.14
N ASN A 194 -16.92 3.22 13.80
CA ASN A 194 -17.92 2.16 13.97
C ASN A 194 -18.21 1.86 15.44
N ALA A 195 -17.18 1.82 16.30
CA ALA A 195 -17.38 1.67 17.74
C ALA A 195 -18.21 2.82 18.31
N MET A 196 -17.91 4.07 17.94
CA MET A 196 -18.67 5.24 18.36
C MET A 196 -20.13 5.17 17.90
N ARG A 197 -20.37 4.83 16.62
CA ARG A 197 -21.74 4.63 16.09
C ARG A 197 -22.53 3.58 16.87
N LYS A 198 -21.88 2.46 17.24
CA LYS A 198 -22.49 1.40 18.04
C LYS A 198 -22.85 1.91 19.44
N VAL A 199 -21.93 2.62 20.10
CA VAL A 199 -22.18 3.20 21.43
C VAL A 199 -23.28 4.25 21.39
N THR A 200 -23.28 5.15 20.41
CA THR A 200 -24.34 6.16 20.26
C THR A 200 -25.70 5.53 20.00
N ARG A 201 -25.74 4.47 19.17
CA ARG A 201 -26.96 3.71 18.91
C ARG A 201 -27.50 3.05 20.19
N LEU A 202 -26.65 2.35 20.94
CA LEU A 202 -27.03 1.72 22.20
C LEU A 202 -27.54 2.74 23.23
N ARG A 203 -26.91 3.92 23.33
CA ARG A 203 -27.38 4.99 24.21
C ARG A 203 -28.75 5.54 23.80
N LEU A 204 -29.01 5.67 22.50
CA LEU A 204 -30.32 6.08 21.99
C LEU A 204 -31.37 5.00 22.25
N GLU A 205 -31.06 3.74 22.01
CA GLU A 205 -31.95 2.60 22.30
C GLU A 205 -32.32 2.57 23.79
N TYR A 206 -31.35 2.78 24.69
CA TYR A 206 -31.62 2.87 26.14
C TYR A 206 -32.52 4.05 26.50
N LYS A 207 -32.26 5.25 25.96
CA LYS A 207 -33.10 6.43 26.20
C LYS A 207 -34.53 6.23 25.68
N LEU A 208 -34.69 5.64 24.50
CA LEU A 208 -36.01 5.33 23.94
C LEU A 208 -36.74 4.27 24.77
N ALA A 209 -36.04 3.25 25.28
CA ALA A 209 -36.62 2.27 26.17
C ALA A 209 -37.07 2.89 27.51
N ALA A 210 -36.27 3.80 28.08
CA ALA A 210 -36.63 4.55 29.28
C ALA A 210 -37.86 5.44 29.04
N ALA A 211 -37.89 6.21 27.94
CA ALA A 211 -39.04 7.04 27.58
C ALA A 211 -40.31 6.19 27.34
N LYS A 212 -40.19 5.03 26.67
CA LYS A 212 -41.31 4.10 26.51
C LYS A 212 -41.80 3.54 27.85
N ALA A 213 -40.88 3.24 28.77
CA ALA A 213 -41.26 2.78 30.10
C ALA A 213 -42.00 3.87 30.89
N GLU A 214 -41.55 5.13 30.80
CA GLU A 214 -42.24 6.29 31.37
C GLU A 214 -43.63 6.47 30.74
N GLU A 215 -43.77 6.38 29.41
CA GLU A 215 -45.08 6.43 28.74
C GLU A 215 -46.01 5.30 29.20
N VAL A 216 -45.49 4.08 29.36
CA VAL A 216 -46.27 2.94 29.88
C VAL A 216 -46.72 3.19 31.32
N GLN A 217 -45.86 3.77 32.17
CA GLN A 217 -46.21 4.15 33.54
C GLN A 217 -47.29 5.25 33.57
N GLN A 218 -47.14 6.29 32.75
CA GLN A 218 -48.13 7.38 32.63
C GLN A 218 -49.47 6.85 32.15
N LYS A 219 -49.47 5.95 31.16
CA LYS A 219 -50.69 5.32 30.66
C LYS A 219 -51.35 4.42 31.72
N ALA A 220 -50.57 3.61 32.44
CA ALA A 220 -51.11 2.77 33.52
C ALA A 220 -51.70 3.61 34.66
N LEU A 221 -51.07 4.74 34.99
CA LEU A 221 -51.60 5.71 35.95
C LEU A 221 -52.92 6.33 35.45
N TYR A 222 -52.95 6.77 34.19
CA TYR A 222 -54.15 7.32 33.57
C TYR A 222 -55.30 6.30 33.56
N ASP A 223 -55.06 5.06 33.14
CA ASP A 223 -56.06 3.99 33.07
C ASP A 223 -56.62 3.68 34.48
N ARG A 224 -55.75 3.63 35.51
CA ARG A 224 -56.20 3.37 36.89
C ARG A 224 -57.03 4.51 37.47
N ILE A 225 -56.64 5.77 37.23
CA ILE A 225 -57.42 6.93 37.68
C ILE A 225 -58.75 6.96 36.93
N THR A 226 -58.76 6.65 35.64
CA THR A 226 -59.98 6.52 34.83
C THR A 226 -60.92 5.47 35.43
N MET A 227 -60.42 4.28 35.79
CA MET A 227 -61.20 3.24 36.47
C MET A 227 -61.79 3.72 37.81
N ALA A 228 -61.02 4.46 38.62
CA ALA A 228 -61.52 4.99 39.90
C ALA A 228 -62.64 6.03 39.70
N PHE A 229 -62.54 6.88 38.67
CA PHE A 229 -63.63 7.79 38.30
C PHE A 229 -64.88 7.03 37.85
N GLU A 230 -64.72 5.98 37.05
CA GLU A 230 -65.84 5.14 36.60
C GLU A 230 -66.51 4.39 37.76
N GLU A 231 -65.74 3.87 38.72
CA GLU A 231 -66.27 3.21 39.94
C GLU A 231 -67.12 4.17 40.79
N ILE A 232 -66.69 5.41 40.95
CA ILE A 232 -67.44 6.45 41.70
C ILE A 232 -68.70 6.86 40.95
N LEU A 233 -68.62 7.00 39.63
CA LEU A 233 -69.80 7.31 38.81
C LEU A 233 -70.80 6.16 38.77
N SER A 234 -70.34 4.91 38.84
CA SER A 234 -71.21 3.72 38.86
C SER A 234 -71.88 3.46 40.22
N SER A 235 -71.22 3.83 41.33
CA SER A 235 -71.78 3.74 42.69
C SER A 235 -72.73 4.90 43.05
N SER A 236 -72.62 6.02 42.34
CA SER A 236 -73.59 7.12 42.38
C SER A 236 -74.88 6.73 41.64
N SER A 237 -75.84 6.14 42.34
CA SER A 237 -77.16 5.70 41.85
C SER A 237 -78.12 6.85 41.47
N LYS A 238 -77.68 7.77 40.61
CA LYS A 238 -78.58 8.71 39.89
C LYS A 238 -78.36 8.55 38.39
N GLN A 239 -79.34 7.90 37.76
CA GLN A 239 -79.49 7.68 36.32
C GLN A 239 -78.95 8.83 35.46
N LYS A 240 -77.97 8.56 34.60
CA LYS A 240 -77.60 9.47 33.50
C LYS A 240 -78.46 9.14 32.28
N LYS A 241 -79.22 10.13 31.81
CA LYS A 241 -79.84 10.13 30.48
C LYS A 241 -78.77 9.92 29.39
N LYS A 242 -79.15 9.14 28.37
CA LYS A 242 -78.43 8.93 27.10
C LYS A 242 -78.00 10.25 26.45
N GLY A 243 -76.79 10.26 25.90
CA GLY A 243 -76.35 11.22 24.89
C GLY A 243 -75.22 12.14 25.35
N ASP A 244 -73.97 11.72 25.09
CA ASP A 244 -72.80 12.54 24.70
C ASP A 244 -71.51 11.82 25.12
N VAL A 245 -71.06 10.86 24.30
CA VAL A 245 -69.80 10.14 24.52
C VAL A 245 -68.65 10.92 23.88
N ALA A 246 -68.36 12.04 24.51
CA ALA A 246 -67.00 12.51 24.76
C ALA A 246 -66.97 13.25 26.11
N THR A 247 -67.80 12.82 27.08
CA THR A 247 -67.82 13.43 28.41
C THR A 247 -66.52 13.12 29.13
N VAL A 248 -65.65 14.12 29.19
CA VAL A 248 -64.54 14.21 30.14
C VAL A 248 -65.05 13.78 31.51
N LEU A 249 -64.50 12.70 32.06
CA LEU A 249 -64.81 12.23 33.40
C LEU A 249 -64.43 13.34 34.39
N SER A 250 -65.43 14.08 34.88
CA SER A 250 -65.26 15.17 35.84
C SER A 250 -66.10 14.93 37.09
N LEU A 251 -65.48 15.07 38.26
CA LEU A 251 -66.11 14.92 39.56
C LEU A 251 -66.01 16.24 40.35
N PRO A 252 -67.01 16.62 41.16
CA PRO A 252 -66.90 17.78 42.04
C PRO A 252 -65.72 17.64 43.01
N VAL A 253 -65.02 18.74 43.30
CA VAL A 253 -63.88 18.77 44.24
C VAL A 253 -64.23 18.24 45.65
N ALA A 254 -65.51 18.28 46.01
CA ALA A 254 -66.02 17.70 47.26
C ALA A 254 -65.87 16.16 47.33
N GLN A 255 -65.75 15.49 46.19
CA GLN A 255 -65.63 14.02 46.10
C GLN A 255 -64.17 13.55 45.95
N LEU A 256 -63.18 14.43 46.12
CA LEU A 256 -61.75 14.07 46.08
C LEU A 256 -61.40 12.92 47.03
N ASP A 257 -61.99 12.93 48.22
CA ASP A 257 -61.78 11.91 49.25
C ASP A 257 -62.24 10.53 48.76
N ALA A 258 -63.37 10.46 48.04
CA ALA A 258 -63.86 9.22 47.43
C ALA A 258 -62.94 8.71 46.31
N ILE A 259 -62.29 9.61 45.56
CA ILE A 259 -61.32 9.25 44.52
C ILE A 259 -60.07 8.61 45.11
N PHE A 260 -59.51 9.18 46.18
CA PHE A 260 -58.35 8.59 46.85
C PHE A 260 -58.67 7.25 47.53
N ILE A 261 -59.89 7.08 48.04
CA ILE A 261 -60.38 5.80 48.58
C ILE A 261 -60.53 4.76 47.46
N ALA A 262 -61.15 5.12 46.33
CA ALA A 262 -61.33 4.21 45.17
C ALA A 262 -59.99 3.81 44.52
N LEU A 263 -58.98 4.68 44.58
CA LEU A 263 -57.61 4.36 44.14
C LEU A 263 -56.91 3.29 45.02
N LYS A 264 -57.55 2.89 46.13
CA LYS A 264 -57.03 1.94 47.13
C LYS A 264 -55.68 2.38 47.68
N MET A 265 -55.56 3.66 48.01
CA MET A 265 -54.40 4.21 48.68
C MET A 265 -54.61 4.07 50.20
N ASP A 266 -53.67 3.43 50.90
CA ASP A 266 -53.75 3.19 52.35
C ASP A 266 -53.50 4.49 53.15
N PHE A 267 -54.47 5.41 53.10
CA PHE A 267 -54.46 6.64 53.89
C PHE A 267 -55.29 6.49 55.15
N THR A 268 -54.74 6.96 56.27
CA THR A 268 -55.56 7.26 57.46
C THR A 268 -56.43 8.49 57.20
N GLU A 269 -57.56 8.65 57.89
CA GLU A 269 -58.51 9.75 57.68
C GLU A 269 -57.85 11.15 57.82
N ALA A 270 -56.89 11.29 58.74
CA ALA A 270 -56.09 12.51 58.90
C ALA A 270 -55.17 12.79 57.69
N GLN A 271 -54.61 11.74 57.09
CA GLN A 271 -53.74 11.84 55.90
C GLN A 271 -54.54 12.16 54.64
N LEU A 272 -55.73 11.57 54.50
CA LEU A 272 -56.64 11.85 53.39
C LEU A 272 -57.07 13.32 53.38
N ASN A 273 -57.44 13.85 54.54
CA ASN A 273 -57.77 15.26 54.71
C ASN A 273 -56.59 16.20 54.40
N THR A 274 -55.36 15.81 54.74
CA THR A 274 -54.17 16.60 54.41
C THR A 274 -53.89 16.60 52.92
N VAL A 275 -53.97 15.45 52.24
CA VAL A 275 -53.78 15.31 50.78
C VAL A 275 -54.85 16.10 50.01
N SER A 276 -56.13 15.96 50.38
CA SER A 276 -57.24 16.70 49.78
C SER A 276 -57.15 18.20 50.05
N SER A 277 -56.72 18.62 51.24
CA SER A 277 -56.48 20.03 51.55
C SER A 277 -55.34 20.62 50.71
N LYS A 278 -54.29 19.83 50.44
CA LYS A 278 -53.15 20.23 49.63
C LYS A 278 -53.56 20.39 48.17
N PHE A 279 -54.35 19.47 47.62
CA PHE A 279 -54.94 19.61 46.28
C PHE A 279 -55.76 20.90 46.14
N ARG A 280 -56.62 21.19 47.13
CA ARG A 280 -57.46 22.40 47.14
C ARG A 280 -56.64 23.69 47.27
N LYS A 281 -55.52 23.67 48.00
CA LYS A 281 -54.58 24.80 48.10
C LYS A 281 -53.82 25.05 46.80
N ASP A 282 -53.37 23.99 46.15
CA ASP A 282 -52.62 24.06 44.90
C ASP A 282 -53.53 24.45 43.71
N HIS A 283 -54.83 24.15 43.79
CA HIS A 283 -55.83 24.45 42.75
C HIS A 283 -57.09 25.16 43.30
N PRO A 284 -56.97 26.41 43.79
CA PRO A 284 -58.07 27.10 44.50
C PRO A 284 -59.25 27.50 43.60
N LYS A 285 -59.08 27.47 42.28
CA LYS A 285 -60.10 27.86 41.28
C LYS A 285 -60.88 26.69 40.70
N PHE A 286 -60.49 25.45 40.98
CA PHE A 286 -61.16 24.28 40.43
C PHE A 286 -62.46 24.00 41.19
N LYS A 287 -63.57 23.86 40.45
CA LYS A 287 -64.87 23.44 40.98
C LYS A 287 -65.17 21.98 40.66
N GLN A 288 -64.58 21.47 39.59
CA GLN A 288 -64.58 20.08 39.17
C GLN A 288 -63.14 19.64 38.91
N VAL A 289 -62.88 18.36 39.12
CA VAL A 289 -61.59 17.71 38.91
C VAL A 289 -61.76 16.71 37.79
N ASN A 290 -60.88 16.76 36.78
CA ASN A 290 -60.83 15.75 35.73
C ASN A 290 -59.72 14.73 36.00
N VAL A 291 -59.71 13.63 35.24
CA VAL A 291 -58.68 12.57 35.33
C VAL A 291 -57.27 13.13 35.17
N MET A 292 -57.03 14.04 34.23
CA MET A 292 -55.70 14.63 33.97
C MET A 292 -55.19 15.52 35.12
N ASP A 293 -56.09 16.22 35.81
CA ASP A 293 -55.75 17.07 36.95
C ASP A 293 -55.26 16.21 38.13
N ILE A 294 -55.88 15.04 38.34
CA ILE A 294 -55.41 14.08 39.35
C ILE A 294 -54.13 13.41 38.91
N CYS A 295 -53.98 13.06 37.62
CA CYS A 295 -52.73 12.51 37.10
C CYS A 295 -51.55 13.46 37.38
N ARG A 296 -51.70 14.74 37.03
CA ARG A 296 -50.67 15.78 37.26
C ARG A 296 -50.38 15.99 38.74
N PHE A 297 -51.39 15.95 39.60
CA PHE A 297 -51.21 16.10 41.03
C PHE A 297 -50.47 14.93 41.67
N VAL A 298 -50.79 13.69 41.25
CA VAL A 298 -50.08 12.49 41.70
C VAL A 298 -48.65 12.48 41.16
N GLU A 299 -48.43 12.89 39.91
CA GLU A 299 -47.10 13.01 39.32
C GLU A 299 -46.22 14.07 40.02
N ALA A 300 -46.81 15.18 40.46
CA ALA A 300 -46.11 16.24 41.17
C ALA A 300 -45.74 15.88 42.62
N GLN A 301 -46.22 14.75 43.15
CA GLN A 301 -46.02 14.37 44.54
C GLN A 301 -45.43 12.95 44.68
N PRO A 302 -44.11 12.81 44.93
CA PRO A 302 -43.45 11.50 44.99
C PRO A 302 -44.01 10.60 46.11
N LEU A 303 -44.46 11.20 47.23
CA LEU A 303 -45.09 10.49 48.34
C LEU A 303 -46.44 9.84 47.96
N LEU A 304 -47.15 10.38 46.96
CA LEU A 304 -48.39 9.80 46.45
C LEU A 304 -48.10 8.67 45.45
N GLN A 305 -47.01 8.76 44.69
CA GLN A 305 -46.57 7.71 43.77
C GLN A 305 -46.16 6.44 44.51
N GLU A 306 -45.42 6.56 45.62
CA GLU A 306 -45.00 5.42 46.46
C GLU A 306 -46.18 4.68 47.12
N ARG A 307 -47.31 5.37 47.30
CA ARG A 307 -48.51 4.84 47.97
C ARG A 307 -49.54 4.24 47.00
N LEU A 308 -49.24 4.20 45.70
CA LEU A 308 -50.02 3.47 44.70
C LEU A 308 -49.48 2.05 44.53
N PRO A 309 -50.15 1.01 45.07
CA PRO A 309 -49.51 -0.28 45.38
C PRO A 309 -49.01 -1.13 44.19
N THR A 310 -49.09 -0.66 42.94
CA THR A 310 -48.70 -1.48 41.77
C THR A 310 -48.23 -0.72 40.51
N ILE A 311 -48.31 0.61 40.43
CA ILE A 311 -47.96 1.35 39.20
C ILE A 311 -46.48 1.74 39.17
N PHE A 312 -45.96 2.16 40.32
CA PHE A 312 -44.57 2.58 40.49
C PHE A 312 -43.87 1.57 41.40
N THR A 313 -43.72 0.32 40.96
CA THR A 313 -42.78 -0.58 41.63
C THR A 313 -41.40 0.05 41.48
N SER A 314 -40.85 0.55 42.59
CA SER A 314 -39.48 1.02 42.62
C SER A 314 -38.59 -0.15 42.23
N ALA A 315 -38.02 -0.07 41.02
CA ALA A 315 -36.94 -0.97 40.60
C ALA A 315 -35.69 -0.59 41.41
N THR A 316 -35.72 -0.85 42.70
CA THR A 316 -34.56 -0.77 43.57
C THR A 316 -33.83 -2.11 43.53
N SER A 317 -32.59 -2.02 43.04
CA SER A 317 -31.48 -2.97 43.18
C SER A 317 -31.67 -4.41 42.69
N LYS A 318 -31.24 -4.66 41.44
CA LYS A 318 -30.41 -5.84 41.16
C LYS A 318 -29.15 -5.40 40.41
N THR A 319 -28.19 -4.90 41.19
CA THR A 319 -26.78 -4.98 40.86
C THR A 319 -26.24 -6.27 41.47
N SER A 320 -25.93 -7.24 40.62
CA SER A 320 -24.99 -8.33 40.87
C SER A 320 -24.30 -8.66 39.56
#